data_AF-A0A365MJ94-F1
#
_entry.id   AF-A0A365MJ94-F1
#
_cell.length_a   1.000
_cell.length_b   1.000
_cell.length_c   1.000
_cell.angle_alpha   90.00
_cell.angle_beta   90.00
_cell.angle_gamma   90.00
#
_symmetry.space_group_name_H-M   'P 1'
#
loop_
_entity.id
_entity.type
_entity.pdbx_description
1 polymer ?
#
loop_
_entity_poly.entity_id
_entity_poly.type
_entity_poly.pdbx_seq_one_letter_code
_entity_poly.pdbx_strand_id
1 'polypeptide(L)'
;MSSSDSVGSLLAAIATLLSQGLRILSLADKSHWGPDEHEQVHAFASALDEAKKDFQELAPLVNGQIYYETDRKHEAEYSRRYREELRLCNTIGSFKRFGDRDIAFVCDYCDGHIVWEDIENMPSIRTFQEAAASPILTLSPTIDNPHWQATAFTLSGHQEKQVVFAPVAIANHVSPQPRDWQAGLLCPYCEVESTEPQEQYDDEDVYRPDLGYEDMEAFLEHLEWQHTVTAPTSQAQAASDNCMVM
;
A
#
# COMPACT_ATOMS: atom_id res chain seq x y z
N MET A 1 -31.95 15.99 -11.69
CA MET A 1 -31.82 14.61 -11.19
C MET A 1 -30.78 13.96 -12.09
N SER A 2 -29.58 13.72 -11.56
CA SER A 2 -28.46 13.20 -12.36
C SER A 2 -28.72 11.72 -12.69
N SER A 3 -28.25 11.23 -13.83
CA SER A 3 -28.66 9.94 -14.40
C SER A 3 -28.08 8.69 -13.70
N SER A 4 -27.66 8.80 -12.44
CA SER A 4 -26.97 7.77 -11.65
C SER A 4 -27.56 7.55 -10.25
N ASP A 5 -28.71 8.15 -9.93
CA ASP A 5 -29.42 7.86 -8.69
C ASP A 5 -30.13 6.50 -8.83
N SER A 6 -29.53 5.46 -8.24
CA SER A 6 -30.13 4.13 -8.10
C SER A 6 -30.62 3.95 -6.66
N VAL A 7 -31.51 2.97 -6.45
CA VAL A 7 -31.88 2.56 -5.09
C VAL A 7 -30.62 2.18 -4.29
N GLY A 8 -29.61 1.57 -4.94
CA GLY A 8 -28.33 1.25 -4.32
C GLY A 8 -27.54 2.48 -3.85
N SER A 9 -27.43 3.53 -4.68
CA SER A 9 -26.70 4.75 -4.29
C SER A 9 -27.43 5.54 -3.20
N LEU A 10 -28.76 5.54 -3.21
CA LEU A 10 -29.57 6.14 -2.14
C LEU A 10 -29.36 5.41 -0.81
N LEU A 11 -29.45 4.08 -0.81
CA LEU A 11 -29.26 3.30 0.41
C LEU A 11 -27.81 3.41 0.93
N ALA A 12 -26.80 3.48 0.03
CA ALA A 12 -25.41 3.68 0.42
C ALA A 12 -25.19 5.06 1.07
N ALA A 13 -25.87 6.09 0.56
CA ALA A 13 -25.88 7.42 1.18
C ALA A 13 -26.52 7.39 2.58
N ILE A 14 -27.62 6.64 2.76
CA ILE A 14 -28.26 6.47 4.08
C ILE A 14 -27.29 5.78 5.06
N ALA A 15 -26.65 4.68 4.67
CA ALA A 15 -25.69 3.97 5.51
C ALA A 15 -24.49 4.86 5.89
N THR A 16 -24.01 5.68 4.95
CA THR A 16 -22.94 6.66 5.19
C THR A 16 -23.37 7.71 6.21
N LEU A 17 -24.57 8.28 6.07
CA LEU A 17 -25.09 9.29 6.98
C LEU A 17 -25.30 8.73 8.40
N LEU A 18 -25.85 7.52 8.52
CA LEU A 18 -26.01 6.84 9.81
C LEU A 18 -24.66 6.57 10.48
N SER A 19 -23.68 6.08 9.71
CA SER A 19 -22.31 5.82 10.20
C SER A 19 -21.61 7.11 10.63
N GLN A 20 -21.78 8.20 9.87
CA GLN A 20 -21.27 9.52 10.22
C GLN A 20 -21.92 10.07 11.49
N GLY A 21 -23.23 9.91 11.65
CA GLY A 21 -23.96 10.30 12.87
C GLY A 21 -23.42 9.59 14.11
N LEU A 22 -23.24 8.26 14.03
CA LEU A 22 -22.61 7.49 15.11
C LEU A 22 -21.19 7.96 15.42
N ARG A 23 -20.39 8.26 14.39
CA ARG A 23 -19.04 8.79 14.58
C ARG A 23 -19.06 10.13 15.31
N ILE A 24 -19.95 11.05 14.92
CA ILE A 24 -20.10 12.36 15.57
C ILE A 24 -20.51 12.18 17.04
N LEU A 25 -21.50 11.34 17.33
CA LEU A 25 -21.95 11.06 18.69
C LEU A 25 -20.87 10.37 19.53
N SER A 26 -20.01 9.55 18.92
CA SER A 26 -18.90 8.90 19.62
C SER A 26 -17.86 9.90 20.15
N LEU A 27 -17.68 11.03 19.44
CA LEU A 27 -16.74 12.11 19.72
C LEU A 27 -17.31 13.22 20.63
N ALA A 28 -18.61 13.22 20.88
CA ALA A 28 -19.26 14.23 21.71
C ALA A 28 -18.95 14.04 23.21
N ASP A 29 -19.02 15.12 23.98
CA ASP A 29 -18.95 15.06 25.44
C ASP A 29 -20.22 14.41 26.01
N LYS A 30 -20.03 13.35 26.81
CA LYS A 30 -21.10 12.50 27.37
C LYS A 30 -21.41 12.85 28.83
N SER A 31 -20.72 13.85 29.39
CA SER A 31 -20.84 14.24 30.80
C SER A 31 -22.25 14.72 31.21
N HIS A 32 -23.06 15.14 30.24
CA HIS A 32 -24.42 15.66 30.45
C HIS A 32 -25.49 14.85 29.73
N TRP A 33 -25.16 13.66 29.23
CA TRP A 33 -26.13 12.83 28.54
C TRP A 33 -27.15 12.26 29.53
N GLY A 34 -28.41 12.35 29.16
CA GLY A 34 -29.52 11.65 29.79
C GLY A 34 -29.87 10.36 29.03
N PRO A 35 -30.96 9.72 29.44
CA PRO A 35 -31.47 8.51 28.78
C PRO A 35 -31.76 8.71 27.29
N ASP A 36 -32.29 9.88 26.92
CA ASP A 36 -32.73 10.18 25.56
C ASP A 36 -31.56 10.25 24.58
N GLU A 37 -30.41 10.83 24.96
CA GLU A 37 -29.21 10.87 24.13
C GLU A 37 -28.61 9.48 23.92
N HIS A 38 -28.63 8.63 24.95
CA HIS A 38 -28.22 7.24 24.83
C HIS A 38 -29.18 6.42 23.97
N GLU A 39 -30.49 6.66 24.08
CA GLU A 39 -31.50 6.07 23.22
C GLU A 39 -31.30 6.50 21.76
N GLN A 40 -30.93 7.75 21.51
CA GLN A 40 -30.63 8.22 20.16
C GLN A 40 -29.44 7.49 19.54
N VAL A 41 -28.35 7.26 20.29
CA VAL A 41 -27.22 6.44 19.82
C VAL A 41 -27.68 5.01 19.50
N HIS A 42 -28.50 4.42 20.38
CA HIS A 42 -29.04 3.08 20.17
C HIS A 42 -29.95 3.03 18.93
N ALA A 43 -30.77 4.04 18.71
CA ALA A 43 -31.65 4.16 17.56
C ALA A 43 -30.85 4.29 16.25
N PHE A 44 -29.79 5.09 16.23
CA PHE A 44 -28.88 5.19 15.08
C PHE A 44 -28.18 3.86 14.78
N ALA A 45 -27.68 3.18 15.81
CA ALA A 45 -27.05 1.87 15.66
C ALA A 45 -28.03 0.82 15.13
N SER A 46 -29.24 0.77 15.71
CA SER A 46 -30.31 -0.13 15.29
C SER A 46 -30.76 0.14 13.85
N ALA A 47 -30.92 1.41 13.46
CA ALA A 47 -31.26 1.80 12.10
C ALA A 47 -30.17 1.41 11.09
N LEU A 48 -28.90 1.54 11.47
CA LEU A 48 -27.78 1.13 10.61
C LEU A 48 -27.74 -0.39 10.45
N ASP A 49 -27.99 -1.15 11.51
CA ASP A 49 -28.00 -2.61 11.45
C ASP A 49 -29.19 -3.16 10.66
N GLU A 50 -30.39 -2.59 10.82
CA GLU A 50 -31.54 -2.98 9.99
C GLU A 50 -31.30 -2.62 8.52
N ALA A 51 -30.73 -1.43 8.23
CA ALA A 51 -30.38 -1.06 6.86
C ALA A 51 -29.39 -2.07 6.24
N LYS A 52 -28.35 -2.49 6.96
CA LYS A 52 -27.40 -3.53 6.49
C LYS A 52 -28.10 -4.86 6.21
N LYS A 53 -29.04 -5.25 7.05
CA LYS A 53 -29.82 -6.48 6.89
C LYS A 53 -30.73 -6.40 5.67
N ASP A 54 -31.48 -5.31 5.52
CA ASP A 54 -32.32 -5.05 4.34
C ASP A 54 -31.49 -5.11 3.06
N PHE A 55 -30.27 -4.56 3.07
CA PHE A 55 -29.34 -4.67 1.95
C PHE A 55 -28.97 -6.11 1.60
N GLN A 56 -28.67 -6.93 2.60
CA GLN A 56 -28.35 -8.34 2.40
C GLN A 56 -29.56 -9.12 1.86
N GLU A 57 -30.77 -8.82 2.35
CA GLU A 57 -32.01 -9.45 1.91
C GLU A 57 -32.47 -9.00 0.52
N LEU A 58 -32.18 -7.76 0.14
CA LEU A 58 -32.49 -7.21 -1.19
C LEU A 58 -31.49 -7.66 -2.27
N ALA A 59 -30.26 -8.01 -1.88
CA ALA A 59 -29.20 -8.37 -2.83
C ALA A 59 -29.58 -9.49 -3.83
N PRO A 60 -30.28 -10.57 -3.44
CA PRO A 60 -30.76 -11.60 -4.39
C PRO A 60 -31.85 -11.07 -5.34
N LEU A 61 -32.68 -10.13 -4.88
CA LEU A 61 -33.82 -9.61 -5.64
C LEU A 61 -33.39 -8.61 -6.73
N VAL A 62 -32.28 -7.91 -6.53
CA VAL A 62 -31.73 -6.92 -7.47
C VAL A 62 -30.57 -7.46 -8.30
N ASN A 63 -30.32 -8.78 -8.28
CA ASN A 63 -29.10 -9.41 -8.81
C ASN A 63 -27.80 -8.76 -8.27
N GLY A 64 -27.88 -8.09 -7.12
CA GLY A 64 -26.76 -7.40 -6.47
C GLY A 64 -25.84 -8.34 -5.72
N GLN A 65 -26.26 -9.59 -5.52
CA GLN A 65 -25.49 -10.64 -4.85
C GLN A 65 -24.12 -10.87 -5.50
N ILE A 66 -24.01 -10.67 -6.82
CA ILE A 66 -22.73 -10.77 -7.54
C ILE A 66 -21.73 -9.75 -7.00
N TYR A 67 -22.13 -8.51 -6.70
CA TYR A 67 -21.21 -7.48 -6.20
C TYR A 67 -20.72 -7.83 -4.79
N TYR A 68 -21.60 -8.20 -3.87
CA TYR A 68 -21.21 -8.63 -2.51
C TYR A 68 -20.34 -9.88 -2.50
N GLU A 69 -20.68 -10.88 -3.33
CA GLU A 69 -19.86 -12.08 -3.46
C GLU A 69 -18.51 -11.80 -4.10
N THR A 70 -18.45 -10.86 -5.05
CA THR A 70 -17.20 -10.44 -5.70
C THR A 70 -16.33 -9.68 -4.70
N ASP A 71 -16.87 -8.69 -3.98
CA ASP A 71 -16.13 -7.94 -2.95
C ASP A 71 -15.62 -8.87 -1.85
N ARG A 72 -16.46 -9.79 -1.36
CA ARG A 72 -16.07 -10.78 -0.36
C ARG A 72 -15.01 -11.74 -0.88
N LYS A 73 -15.11 -12.19 -2.14
CA LYS A 73 -14.07 -13.02 -2.78
C LYS A 73 -12.77 -12.24 -2.91
N HIS A 74 -12.84 -10.97 -3.32
CA HIS A 74 -11.69 -10.10 -3.46
C HIS A 74 -10.99 -9.87 -2.12
N GLU A 75 -11.73 -9.61 -1.04
CA GLU A 75 -11.19 -9.48 0.31
C GLU A 75 -10.54 -10.79 0.81
N ALA A 76 -11.17 -11.93 0.53
CA ALA A 76 -10.62 -13.24 0.88
C ALA A 76 -9.33 -13.57 0.09
N GLU A 77 -9.29 -13.23 -1.20
CA GLU A 77 -8.11 -13.38 -2.06
C GLU A 77 -6.98 -12.46 -1.63
N TYR A 78 -7.28 -11.18 -1.36
CA TYR A 78 -6.35 -10.20 -0.79
C TYR A 78 -5.76 -10.71 0.52
N SER A 79 -6.61 -11.14 1.45
CA SER A 79 -6.19 -11.70 2.75
C SER A 79 -5.33 -12.96 2.61
N ARG A 80 -5.61 -13.78 1.60
CA ARG A 80 -4.81 -14.97 1.29
C ARG A 80 -3.43 -14.59 0.78
N ARG A 81 -3.34 -13.69 -0.21
CA ARG A 81 -2.08 -13.20 -0.78
C ARG A 81 -1.23 -12.52 0.29
N TYR A 82 -1.83 -11.64 1.08
CA TYR A 82 -1.18 -10.98 2.22
C TYR A 82 -0.51 -11.99 3.16
N ARG A 83 -1.26 -13.02 3.57
CA ARG A 83 -0.75 -14.08 4.45
C ARG A 83 0.35 -14.92 3.82
N GLU A 84 0.32 -15.12 2.51
CA GLU A 84 1.34 -15.87 1.78
C GLU A 84 2.65 -15.07 1.69
N GLU A 85 2.59 -13.80 1.34
CA GLU A 85 3.76 -12.90 1.28
C GLU A 85 4.40 -12.71 2.66
N LEU A 86 3.58 -12.52 3.70
CA LEU A 86 4.07 -12.49 5.09
C LEU A 86 4.76 -13.81 5.47
N ARG A 87 4.23 -14.96 5.05
CA ARG A 87 4.86 -16.25 5.32
C ARG A 87 6.23 -16.34 4.68
N LEU A 88 6.39 -15.87 3.44
CA LEU A 88 7.68 -15.86 2.75
C LEU A 88 8.70 -14.98 3.48
N CYS A 89 8.32 -13.75 3.81
CA CYS A 89 9.19 -12.85 4.58
C CYS A 89 9.58 -13.44 5.94
N ASN A 90 8.61 -14.08 6.64
CA ASN A 90 8.85 -14.71 7.93
C ASN A 90 9.72 -15.99 7.87
N THR A 91 10.11 -16.46 6.68
CA THR A 91 11.17 -17.49 6.57
C THR A 91 12.58 -16.91 6.66
N ILE A 92 12.71 -15.59 6.43
CA ILE A 92 13.98 -14.86 6.40
C ILE A 92 14.25 -14.16 7.74
N GLY A 93 13.18 -13.74 8.42
CA GLY A 93 13.28 -12.95 9.63
C GLY A 93 11.91 -12.68 10.23
N SER A 94 11.74 -11.56 10.94
CA SER A 94 10.47 -11.21 11.57
C SER A 94 10.15 -9.73 11.54
N PHE A 95 8.87 -9.39 11.37
CA PHE A 95 8.39 -8.02 11.50
C PHE A 95 8.12 -7.66 12.95
N LYS A 96 8.53 -6.47 13.36
CA LYS A 96 8.29 -5.90 14.69
C LYS A 96 7.85 -4.45 14.57
N ARG A 97 7.00 -4.02 15.50
CA ARG A 97 6.70 -2.60 15.67
C ARG A 97 7.94 -1.92 16.25
N PHE A 98 8.41 -0.86 15.59
CA PHE A 98 9.55 -0.05 16.00
C PHE A 98 9.04 1.33 16.43
N GLY A 99 9.18 1.63 17.72
CA GLY A 99 8.52 2.81 18.30
C GLY A 99 6.99 2.72 18.22
N ASP A 100 6.34 3.87 18.08
CA ASP A 100 4.88 3.98 18.07
C ASP A 100 4.27 3.94 16.65
N ARG A 101 5.09 4.14 15.61
CA ARG A 101 4.61 4.38 14.23
C ARG A 101 5.23 3.48 13.17
N ASP A 102 6.44 3.00 13.39
CA ASP A 102 7.24 2.40 12.32
C ASP A 102 7.20 0.89 12.40
N ILE A 103 7.45 0.21 11.28
CA ILE A 103 7.57 -1.24 11.23
C ILE A 103 8.98 -1.57 10.79
N ALA A 104 9.67 -2.39 11.58
CA ALA A 104 10.99 -2.92 11.26
C ALA A 104 10.91 -4.40 10.89
N PHE A 105 11.67 -4.81 9.89
CA PHE A 105 12.01 -6.20 9.64
C PHE A 105 13.38 -6.50 10.25
N VAL A 106 13.45 -7.53 11.08
CA VAL A 106 14.68 -8.04 11.68
C VAL A 106 15.08 -9.30 10.91
N CYS A 107 16.22 -9.28 10.24
CA CYS A 107 16.72 -10.44 9.50
C CYS A 107 17.48 -11.38 10.44
N ASP A 108 17.15 -12.69 10.40
CA ASP A 108 17.77 -13.70 11.26
C ASP A 108 19.17 -14.13 10.74
N TYR A 109 19.57 -13.69 9.55
CA TYR A 109 20.82 -14.12 8.89
C TYR A 109 21.93 -13.08 8.96
N CYS A 110 21.61 -11.80 8.76
CA CYS A 110 22.60 -10.71 8.74
C CYS A 110 22.57 -9.83 9.99
N ASP A 111 21.66 -10.11 10.93
CA ASP A 111 21.37 -9.28 12.12
C ASP A 111 21.02 -7.81 11.79
N GLY A 112 20.71 -7.52 10.53
CA GLY A 112 20.33 -6.20 10.03
C GLY A 112 18.83 -5.91 10.14
N HIS A 113 18.51 -4.62 10.17
CA HIS A 113 17.13 -4.13 10.27
C HIS A 113 16.76 -3.28 9.06
N ILE A 114 15.54 -3.44 8.57
CA ILE A 114 14.96 -2.61 7.52
C ILE A 114 13.73 -1.93 8.10
N VAL A 115 13.60 -0.61 7.97
CA VAL A 115 12.52 0.16 8.61
C VAL A 115 11.63 0.83 7.56
N TRP A 116 10.32 0.68 7.74
CA TRP A 116 9.29 1.45 7.06
C TRP A 116 8.66 2.42 8.06
N GLU A 117 8.77 3.71 7.76
CA GLU A 117 8.32 4.78 8.66
C GLU A 117 6.84 5.11 8.49
N ASP A 118 6.18 5.37 9.62
CA ASP A 118 4.77 5.79 9.73
C ASP A 118 3.84 4.95 8.87
N ILE A 119 3.77 3.65 9.13
CA ILE A 119 2.86 2.72 8.44
C ILE A 119 2.06 1.86 9.41
N GLU A 120 0.77 1.68 9.10
CA GLU A 120 -0.16 0.90 9.92
C GLU A 120 0.16 -0.58 9.91
N ASN A 121 0.39 -1.14 8.73
CA ASN A 121 0.55 -2.56 8.48
C ASN A 121 1.65 -2.80 7.45
N MET A 122 2.22 -4.01 7.48
CA MET A 122 3.29 -4.37 6.57
C MET A 122 2.87 -4.19 5.08
N PRO A 123 3.66 -3.50 4.25
CA PRO A 123 3.40 -3.32 2.83
C PRO A 123 3.77 -4.57 2.03
N SER A 124 3.10 -5.68 2.32
CA SER A 124 3.29 -6.95 1.62
C SER A 124 2.24 -7.19 0.54
N ILE A 125 1.60 -6.12 0.05
CA ILE A 125 0.69 -6.20 -1.11
C ILE A 125 1.08 -5.12 -2.10
N ARG A 126 1.33 -5.56 -3.33
CA ARG A 126 1.74 -4.67 -4.42
C ARG A 126 0.63 -3.70 -4.73
N THR A 127 1.01 -2.48 -5.11
CA THR A 127 0.09 -1.55 -5.76
C THR A 127 -0.35 -2.21 -7.06
N PHE A 128 -1.54 -2.81 -7.08
CA PHE A 128 -2.13 -3.31 -8.32
C PHE A 128 -2.47 -2.08 -9.16
N GLN A 129 -1.65 -1.76 -10.14
CA GLN A 129 -2.09 -0.90 -11.22
C GLN A 129 -3.19 -1.67 -11.95
N GLU A 130 -4.44 -1.23 -11.79
CA GLU A 130 -5.64 -1.77 -12.45
C GLU A 130 -5.50 -1.73 -13.98
N ALA A 131 -4.72 -2.63 -14.58
CA ALA A 131 -4.64 -2.77 -16.03
C ALA A 131 -3.92 -4.06 -16.48
N ALA A 132 -4.29 -5.23 -15.95
CA ALA A 132 -4.21 -6.47 -16.73
C ALA A 132 -4.91 -7.61 -15.98
N ALA A 133 -6.03 -8.05 -16.54
CA ALA A 133 -6.63 -9.33 -16.22
C ALA A 133 -5.62 -10.45 -16.48
N SER A 134 -4.97 -10.97 -15.44
CA SER A 134 -4.39 -12.32 -15.42
C SER A 134 -4.11 -12.76 -13.97
N PRO A 135 -4.69 -13.89 -13.51
CA PRO A 135 -4.49 -14.40 -12.15
C PRO A 135 -3.14 -15.10 -11.95
N ILE A 136 -2.20 -14.93 -12.86
CA ILE A 136 -0.88 -15.58 -12.84
C ILE A 136 0.12 -14.59 -13.45
N LEU A 137 0.66 -13.67 -12.67
CA LEU A 137 1.88 -12.97 -13.04
C LEU A 137 2.91 -13.19 -11.92
N THR A 138 3.72 -14.21 -12.20
CA THR A 138 5.12 -14.43 -11.84
C THR A 138 5.73 -13.55 -10.73
N LEU A 139 6.14 -14.24 -9.66
CA LEU A 139 6.86 -13.77 -8.47
C LEU A 139 8.31 -13.28 -8.75
N SER A 140 8.58 -12.61 -9.86
CA SER A 140 9.91 -12.03 -10.08
C SER A 140 9.78 -10.69 -10.79
N PRO A 141 10.28 -9.61 -10.19
CA PRO A 141 10.30 -8.32 -10.85
C PRO A 141 11.19 -8.42 -12.10
N THR A 142 10.69 -8.02 -13.26
CA THR A 142 11.47 -7.92 -14.50
C THR A 142 11.84 -6.47 -14.75
N ILE A 143 12.88 -6.23 -15.54
CA ILE A 143 13.29 -4.87 -15.97
C ILE A 143 12.09 -4.11 -16.57
N ASP A 144 11.25 -4.80 -17.34
CA ASP A 144 10.09 -4.20 -18.02
C ASP A 144 8.86 -3.98 -17.12
N ASN A 145 8.83 -4.60 -15.94
CA ASN A 145 7.71 -4.45 -14.99
C ASN A 145 8.21 -4.66 -13.56
N PRO A 146 8.80 -3.61 -12.97
CA PRO A 146 9.60 -3.80 -11.78
C PRO A 146 8.73 -4.06 -10.55
N HIS A 147 7.42 -3.78 -10.56
CA HIS A 147 6.48 -4.19 -9.50
C HIS A 147 6.96 -3.89 -8.06
N TRP A 148 7.88 -2.95 -7.89
CA TRP A 148 8.57 -2.71 -6.62
C TRP A 148 7.69 -1.94 -5.62
N GLN A 149 6.58 -1.36 -6.09
CA GLN A 149 5.68 -0.50 -5.31
C GLN A 149 4.63 -1.28 -4.53
N ALA A 150 4.34 -0.78 -3.33
CA ALA A 150 3.24 -1.18 -2.47
C ALA A 150 2.51 0.04 -1.93
N THR A 151 1.21 -0.10 -1.72
CA THR A 151 0.40 0.94 -1.07
C THR A 151 0.25 0.59 0.40
N ALA A 152 0.71 1.49 1.27
CA ALA A 152 0.52 1.44 2.71
C ALA A 152 -0.41 2.57 3.16
N PHE A 153 -0.84 2.52 4.43
CA PHE A 153 -1.57 3.60 5.08
C PHE A 153 -0.74 4.13 6.25
N THR A 154 -0.71 5.45 6.40
CA THR A 154 0.03 6.08 7.50
C THR A 154 -0.68 5.88 8.82
N LEU A 155 0.05 5.50 9.87
CA LEU A 155 -0.56 5.30 11.19
C LEU A 155 -1.04 6.63 11.78
N SER A 156 -0.32 7.72 11.50
CA SER A 156 -0.63 9.05 12.00
C SER A 156 -1.94 9.64 11.44
N GLY A 157 -2.33 9.30 10.21
CA GLY A 157 -3.39 9.99 9.48
C GLY A 157 -4.32 9.11 8.64
N HIS A 158 -4.08 7.79 8.59
CA HIS A 158 -4.77 6.85 7.70
C HIS A 158 -4.75 7.31 6.23
N GLN A 159 -3.64 7.93 5.81
CA GLN A 159 -3.46 8.41 4.45
C GLN A 159 -2.67 7.38 3.63
N GLU A 160 -3.03 7.22 2.37
CA GLU A 160 -2.28 6.35 1.47
C GLU A 160 -0.86 6.88 1.26
N LYS A 161 0.13 5.99 1.40
CA LYS A 161 1.56 6.24 1.22
C LYS A 161 2.12 5.16 0.30
N GLN A 162 2.76 5.57 -0.79
CA GLN A 162 3.52 4.64 -1.62
C GLN A 162 4.83 4.30 -0.90
N VAL A 163 5.15 3.01 -0.87
CA VAL A 163 6.35 2.49 -0.22
C VAL A 163 6.94 1.35 -1.04
N VAL A 164 8.18 0.99 -0.73
CA VAL A 164 8.82 -0.20 -1.32
C VAL A 164 8.14 -1.46 -0.78
N PHE A 165 7.75 -2.33 -1.70
CA PHE A 165 7.16 -3.64 -1.42
C PHE A 165 8.13 -4.49 -0.60
N ALA A 166 7.64 -5.02 0.52
CA ALA A 166 8.48 -5.64 1.52
C ALA A 166 9.34 -6.81 1.02
N PRO A 167 8.79 -7.79 0.27
CA PRO A 167 9.61 -8.85 -0.31
C PRO A 167 10.74 -8.35 -1.22
N VAL A 168 10.58 -7.21 -1.91
CA VAL A 168 11.65 -6.64 -2.75
C VAL A 168 12.77 -6.09 -1.89
N ALA A 169 12.46 -5.29 -0.86
CA ALA A 169 13.48 -4.79 0.06
C ALA A 169 14.20 -5.94 0.78
N ILE A 170 13.44 -6.92 1.29
CA ILE A 170 13.99 -8.08 2.01
C ILE A 170 14.82 -8.97 1.08
N ALA A 171 14.47 -9.13 -0.19
CA ALA A 171 15.28 -9.96 -1.10
C ALA A 171 16.63 -9.30 -1.45
N ASN A 172 16.73 -7.97 -1.38
CA ASN A 172 17.90 -7.22 -1.85
C ASN A 172 18.65 -6.50 -0.73
N HIS A 173 18.41 -6.85 0.54
CA HIS A 173 19.14 -6.24 1.64
C HIS A 173 20.55 -6.86 1.80
N VAL A 174 21.47 -6.05 2.30
CA VAL A 174 22.87 -6.42 2.55
C VAL A 174 23.16 -6.23 4.04
N SER A 175 24.06 -7.05 4.56
CA SER A 175 24.48 -6.98 5.96
C SER A 175 24.95 -5.56 6.34
N PRO A 176 24.57 -5.06 7.53
CA PRO A 176 25.03 -3.77 8.02
C PRO A 176 26.56 -3.74 8.16
N GLN A 177 27.14 -2.55 8.04
CA GLN A 177 28.55 -2.34 8.34
C GLN A 177 28.87 -2.61 9.83
N PRO A 178 30.13 -2.88 10.20
CA PRO A 178 30.50 -3.03 11.60
C PRO A 178 30.11 -1.79 12.43
N ARG A 179 29.27 -1.99 13.45
CA ARG A 179 28.67 -0.98 14.34
C ARG A 179 27.43 -0.26 13.79
N ASP A 180 26.99 -0.61 12.60
CA ASP A 180 25.69 -0.22 12.10
C ASP A 180 24.63 -1.28 12.48
N TRP A 181 23.36 -0.89 12.46
CA TRP A 181 22.22 -1.75 12.74
C TRP A 181 21.27 -1.86 11.55
N GLN A 182 21.30 -0.86 10.66
CA GLN A 182 20.44 -0.78 9.49
C GLN A 182 21.06 -1.54 8.31
N ALA A 183 20.27 -2.43 7.71
CA ALA A 183 20.70 -3.16 6.53
C ALA A 183 20.67 -2.24 5.31
N GLY A 184 21.73 -2.28 4.51
CA GLY A 184 21.76 -1.61 3.20
C GLY A 184 20.86 -2.32 2.20
N LEU A 185 20.56 -1.67 1.07
CA LEU A 185 19.67 -2.18 0.02
C LEU A 185 20.33 -2.08 -1.35
N LEU A 186 20.21 -3.13 -2.17
CA LEU A 186 20.68 -3.14 -3.56
C LEU A 186 19.50 -3.03 -4.52
N CYS A 187 19.73 -2.36 -5.65
CA CYS A 187 18.73 -2.29 -6.71
C CYS A 187 18.82 -3.54 -7.61
N PRO A 188 17.77 -4.39 -7.66
CA PRO A 188 17.80 -5.59 -8.51
C PRO A 188 17.79 -5.31 -10.01
N TYR A 189 17.55 -4.06 -10.43
CA TYR A 189 17.44 -3.69 -11.85
C TYR A 189 18.72 -3.07 -12.42
N CYS A 190 19.49 -2.37 -11.58
CA CYS A 190 20.71 -1.68 -12.02
C CYS A 190 21.93 -2.59 -12.13
N GLU A 191 21.91 -3.78 -11.53
CA GLU A 191 23.08 -4.67 -11.52
C GLU A 191 23.45 -5.23 -12.92
N VAL A 192 22.55 -5.18 -13.91
CA VAL A 192 22.80 -5.76 -15.25
C VAL A 192 23.85 -4.98 -16.05
N GLU A 193 24.06 -3.70 -15.76
CA GLU A 193 25.09 -2.87 -16.43
C GLU A 193 26.52 -3.25 -16.01
N SER A 194 26.67 -4.06 -14.95
CA SER A 194 27.97 -4.60 -14.51
C SER A 194 28.44 -5.84 -15.28
N THR A 195 27.64 -6.34 -16.23
CA THR A 195 27.94 -7.55 -17.02
C THR A 195 28.72 -7.28 -18.31
N GLU A 196 29.02 -6.01 -18.64
CA GLU A 196 29.88 -5.70 -19.76
C GLU A 196 31.34 -6.09 -19.43
N PRO A 197 32.03 -6.85 -20.29
CA PRO A 197 33.45 -7.12 -20.09
C PRO A 197 34.19 -5.80 -20.07
N GLN A 198 34.81 -5.45 -18.93
CA GLN A 198 35.72 -4.32 -18.86
C GLN A 198 36.83 -4.52 -19.88
N GLU A 199 36.82 -3.76 -20.98
CA GLU A 199 37.97 -3.71 -21.88
C GLU A 199 39.17 -3.21 -21.08
N GLN A 200 40.30 -3.91 -21.23
CA GLN A 200 41.48 -3.94 -20.34
C GLN A 200 42.29 -2.63 -20.21
N TYR A 201 41.71 -1.46 -20.45
CA TYR A 201 42.46 -0.21 -20.60
C TYR A 201 41.75 1.03 -20.05
N ASP A 202 41.05 0.92 -18.92
CA ASP A 202 40.73 2.11 -18.13
C ASP A 202 41.21 1.89 -16.70
N ASP A 203 42.31 2.56 -16.35
CA ASP A 203 42.93 2.53 -15.01
C ASP A 203 42.14 3.41 -14.01
N GLU A 204 40.94 3.84 -14.37
CA GLU A 204 40.00 4.54 -13.50
C GLU A 204 39.07 3.48 -12.89
N ASP A 205 39.43 3.01 -11.69
CA ASP A 205 38.53 2.20 -10.86
C ASP A 205 37.17 2.91 -10.81
N VAL A 206 36.19 2.38 -11.55
CA VAL A 206 34.81 2.86 -11.52
C VAL A 206 34.38 2.84 -10.06
N TYR A 207 34.18 4.01 -9.47
CA TYR A 207 33.72 4.17 -8.10
C TYR A 207 32.46 3.32 -7.89
N ARG A 208 32.60 2.18 -7.21
CA ARG A 208 31.49 1.37 -6.71
C ARG A 208 31.22 1.82 -5.28
N PRO A 209 30.05 2.39 -4.97
CA PRO A 209 29.63 2.48 -3.59
C PRO A 209 29.39 1.05 -3.10
N ASP A 210 30.34 0.48 -2.36
CA ASP A 210 30.41 -0.93 -1.93
C ASP A 210 29.27 -1.40 -1.00
N LEU A 211 28.17 -0.65 -0.85
CA LEU A 211 27.24 -0.80 0.27
C LEU A 211 25.75 -0.67 -0.09
N GLY A 212 25.41 -0.29 -1.33
CA GLY A 212 24.02 -0.03 -1.71
C GLY A 212 23.45 1.24 -1.09
N TYR A 213 22.12 1.34 -1.05
CA TYR A 213 21.37 2.42 -0.40
C TYR A 213 21.32 2.21 1.12
N GLU A 214 21.61 3.24 1.90
CA GLU A 214 21.75 3.15 3.37
C GLU A 214 20.41 2.96 4.08
N ASP A 215 19.31 3.47 3.51
CA ASP A 215 17.99 3.40 4.10
C ASP A 215 16.88 3.20 3.07
N MET A 216 15.66 3.04 3.58
CA MET A 216 14.46 2.84 2.77
C MET A 216 14.09 4.08 1.94
N GLU A 217 14.42 5.28 2.42
CA GLU A 217 14.08 6.54 1.77
C GLU A 217 14.95 6.74 0.52
N ALA A 218 16.27 6.58 0.65
CA ALA A 218 17.21 6.62 -0.45
C ALA A 218 16.92 5.53 -1.50
N PHE A 219 16.55 4.33 -1.05
CA PHE A 219 16.17 3.25 -1.97
C PHE A 219 14.86 3.55 -2.71
N LEU A 220 13.86 4.06 -2.00
CA LEU A 220 12.58 4.46 -2.58
C LEU A 220 12.79 5.54 -3.64
N GLU A 221 13.53 6.61 -3.31
CA GLU A 221 13.84 7.70 -4.23
C GLU A 221 14.46 7.15 -5.52
N HIS A 222 15.48 6.29 -5.41
CA HIS A 222 16.10 5.68 -6.58
C HIS A 222 15.09 4.90 -7.45
N LEU A 223 14.28 4.04 -6.85
CA LEU A 223 13.28 3.26 -7.56
C LEU A 223 12.22 4.14 -8.22
N GLU A 224 11.85 5.26 -7.59
CA GLU A 224 10.95 6.27 -8.15
C GLU A 224 11.55 6.95 -9.38
N TRP A 225 12.82 7.35 -9.31
CA TRP A 225 13.48 8.04 -10.43
C TRP A 225 13.84 7.13 -11.60
N GLN A 226 14.24 5.89 -11.36
CA GLN A 226 14.84 5.02 -12.39
C GLN A 226 13.92 3.87 -12.83
N HIS A 227 12.97 3.45 -11.98
CA HIS A 227 12.18 2.23 -12.19
C HIS A 227 10.68 2.45 -12.05
N THR A 228 10.20 3.70 -12.13
CA THR A 228 8.79 3.96 -12.39
C THR A 228 8.52 3.86 -13.88
N VAL A 229 7.72 2.87 -14.28
CA VAL A 229 7.11 2.90 -15.61
C VAL A 229 6.07 4.01 -15.57
N THR A 230 6.40 5.17 -16.13
CA THR A 230 5.42 6.22 -16.36
C THR A 230 4.36 5.64 -17.29
N ALA A 231 3.21 5.24 -16.74
CA ALA A 231 2.00 5.17 -17.56
C ALA A 231 1.85 6.55 -18.20
N PRO A 232 1.53 6.66 -19.50
CA PRO A 232 1.26 7.96 -20.11
C PRO A 232 0.07 8.54 -19.34
N THR A 233 0.35 9.50 -18.47
CA THR A 233 -0.67 10.35 -17.88
C THR A 233 -1.36 10.97 -19.06
N SER A 234 -2.59 10.52 -19.30
CA SER A 234 -3.53 11.19 -20.19
C SER A 234 -4.00 12.45 -19.49
N GLN A 235 -3.06 13.34 -19.20
CA GLN A 235 -3.29 14.75 -19.00
C GLN A 235 -2.78 15.40 -20.28
N ALA A 236 -3.66 15.42 -21.29
CA ALA A 236 -3.61 16.46 -22.29
C ALA A 236 -3.81 17.79 -21.56
N GLN A 237 -2.73 18.34 -21.00
CA GLN A 237 -2.64 19.76 -20.72
C GLN A 237 -2.77 20.43 -22.08
N ALA A 238 -3.91 21.08 -22.29
CA ALA A 238 -4.10 21.97 -23.42
C ALA A 238 -2.92 22.93 -23.45
N ALA A 239 -2.10 22.81 -24.50
CA ALA A 239 -1.03 23.74 -24.79
C ALA A 239 -1.61 25.16 -24.85
N SER A 240 -1.33 25.99 -23.85
CA SER A 240 -1.21 27.42 -24.09
C SER A 240 0.26 27.69 -24.33
N ASP A 241 0.64 27.73 -25.60
CA ASP A 241 1.91 28.28 -26.04
C ASP A 241 2.12 29.65 -25.40
N ASN A 242 3.23 29.82 -24.67
CA ASN A 242 4.04 31.05 -24.63
C ASN A 242 5.19 30.89 -23.61
N CYS A 243 6.35 30.42 -24.08
CA CYS A 243 7.62 30.67 -23.42
C CYS A 243 8.39 31.75 -24.20
N MET A 244 8.53 32.94 -23.61
CA MET A 244 9.58 33.90 -24.00
C MET A 244 10.79 33.68 -23.10
N VAL A 245 11.93 33.39 -23.73
CA VAL A 245 13.26 33.37 -23.11
C VAL A 245 13.75 34.81 -22.95
N MET A 246 14.29 35.16 -21.78
CA MET A 246 15.25 36.27 -21.63
C MET A 246 16.64 35.70 -21.39
#